data_AF-A0A4V6AWV5-F1
#
_entry.id   AF-A0A4V6AWV5-F1
#
_cell.length_a   1.000
_cell.length_b   1.000
_cell.length_c   1.000
_cell.angle_alpha   90.00
_cell.angle_beta   90.00
_cell.angle_gamma   90.00
#
_symmetry.space_group_name_H-M   'P 1'
#
loop_
_entity.id
_entity.type
_entity.pdbx_description
1 polymer ?
#
loop_
_entity_poly.entity_id
_entity_poly.type
_entity_poly.pdbx_seq_one_letter_code
_entity_poly.pdbx_strand_id
1 'polypeptide(L)'
;MSIYLNDHLMGATGGVERIRRLARTARGTDLGAALEPVAAEIAEDRAALLAIMRDLGLPVRRYKVVAGWAAEKAGLLKTNGRLVSRSPLSTVVELEVLGAAVEGKAAGWQVLRRLAETDGRLDAHRLDTLLERAARQRKTLEDWRVRRAVEVFG
;
A
#
# COMPACT_ATOMS: atom_id res chain seq x y z
N MET A 1 14.13 -3.86 14.55
CA MET A 1 12.99 -4.69 14.11
C MET A 1 11.63 -4.16 14.56
N SER A 2 11.35 -4.01 15.87
CA SER A 2 10.02 -3.55 16.34
C SER A 2 9.57 -2.21 15.76
N ILE A 3 10.44 -1.19 15.79
CA ILE A 3 10.15 0.15 15.22
C ILE A 3 9.87 0.04 13.71
N TYR A 4 10.80 -0.58 12.97
CA TYR A 4 10.69 -0.83 11.54
C TYR A 4 9.36 -1.50 11.13
N LEU A 5 8.96 -2.61 11.76
CA LEU A 5 7.70 -3.28 11.41
C LEU A 5 6.46 -2.49 11.83
N ASN A 6 6.54 -1.68 12.89
CA ASN A 6 5.45 -0.77 13.24
C ASN A 6 5.31 0.38 12.21
N ASP A 7 6.41 0.89 11.68
CA ASP A 7 6.40 1.90 10.60
C ASP A 7 5.80 1.31 9.31
N HIS A 8 6.16 0.08 8.95
CA HIS A 8 5.51 -0.64 7.85
C HIS A 8 4.02 -0.89 8.10
N LEU A 9 3.62 -1.22 9.33
CA LEU A 9 2.21 -1.46 9.69
C LEU A 9 1.38 -0.17 9.60
N MET A 10 1.96 0.97 9.97
CA MET A 10 1.37 2.28 9.77
C MET A 10 1.13 2.55 8.28
N GLY A 11 2.17 2.40 7.46
CA GLY A 11 2.08 2.57 6.01
C GLY A 11 1.02 1.65 5.38
N ALA A 12 1.01 0.37 5.78
CA ALA A 12 0.03 -0.60 5.31
C ALA A 12 -1.41 -0.22 5.70
N THR A 13 -1.62 0.33 6.91
CA THR A 13 -2.96 0.78 7.34
C THR A 13 -3.46 1.93 6.48
N GLY A 14 -2.63 2.96 6.23
CA GLY A 14 -2.98 4.06 5.33
C GLY A 14 -3.19 3.61 3.88
N GLY A 15 -2.39 2.65 3.42
CA GLY A 15 -2.52 2.04 2.08
C GLY A 15 -3.86 1.34 1.87
N VAL A 16 -4.30 0.51 2.84
CA VAL A 16 -5.59 -0.20 2.80
C VAL A 16 -6.76 0.77 2.66
N GLU A 17 -6.80 1.83 3.48
CA GLU A 17 -7.89 2.80 3.43
C GLU A 17 -7.94 3.55 2.11
N ARG A 18 -6.76 3.93 1.58
CA ARG A 18 -6.62 4.66 0.33
C ARG A 18 -7.08 3.82 -0.86
N ILE A 19 -6.59 2.60 -1.02
CA ILE A 19 -6.96 1.77 -2.17
C ILE A 19 -8.43 1.37 -2.13
N ARG A 20 -8.98 1.06 -0.95
CA ARG A 20 -10.41 0.79 -0.79
C ARG A 20 -11.26 2.00 -1.15
N ARG A 21 -10.83 3.21 -0.78
CA ARG A 21 -11.52 4.44 -1.17
C ARG A 21 -11.49 4.63 -2.67
N LEU A 22 -10.33 4.47 -3.31
CA LEU A 22 -10.19 4.61 -4.76
C LEU A 22 -11.04 3.58 -5.51
N ALA A 23 -10.98 2.30 -5.13
CA ALA A 23 -11.80 1.24 -5.71
C ALA A 23 -13.31 1.51 -5.56
N ARG A 24 -13.76 2.00 -4.39
CA ARG A 24 -15.17 2.39 -4.18
C ARG A 24 -15.58 3.56 -5.06
N THR A 25 -14.74 4.60 -5.17
CA THR A 25 -15.04 5.77 -6.01
C THR A 25 -15.06 5.40 -7.49
N ALA A 26 -14.26 4.42 -7.92
CA ALA A 26 -14.21 3.93 -9.29
C ALA A 26 -15.21 2.78 -9.56
N ARG A 27 -16.15 2.50 -8.66
CA ARG A 27 -17.10 1.39 -8.81
C ARG A 27 -17.91 1.53 -10.10
N GLY A 28 -18.09 0.42 -10.81
CA GLY A 28 -18.78 0.41 -12.11
C GLY A 28 -17.90 0.82 -13.30
N THR A 29 -16.60 1.03 -13.07
CA THR A 29 -15.61 1.26 -14.13
C THR A 29 -14.58 0.12 -14.17
N ASP A 30 -13.89 -0.02 -15.30
CA ASP A 30 -12.80 -0.99 -15.45
C ASP A 30 -11.67 -0.80 -14.42
N LEU A 31 -11.39 0.46 -14.04
CA LEU A 31 -10.44 0.78 -12.98
C LEU A 31 -10.91 0.22 -11.63
N GLY A 32 -12.18 0.40 -11.29
CA GLY A 32 -12.76 -0.16 -10.06
C GLY A 32 -12.66 -1.68 -10.02
N ALA A 33 -13.03 -2.34 -11.12
CA ALA A 33 -12.96 -3.79 -11.25
C ALA A 33 -11.52 -4.33 -11.10
N ALA A 34 -10.54 -3.60 -11.62
CA ALA A 34 -9.13 -3.97 -11.47
C ALA A 34 -8.55 -3.68 -10.07
N LEU A 35 -9.02 -2.63 -9.39
CA LEU A 35 -8.52 -2.24 -8.06
C LEU A 35 -9.16 -3.00 -6.92
N GLU A 36 -10.36 -3.55 -7.10
CA GLU A 36 -11.06 -4.35 -6.08
C GLU A 36 -10.24 -5.56 -5.58
N PRO A 37 -9.70 -6.44 -6.45
CA PRO A 37 -8.85 -7.54 -5.99
C PRO A 37 -7.56 -7.03 -5.32
N VAL A 38 -6.92 -5.99 -5.88
CA VAL A 38 -5.72 -5.38 -5.30
C VAL A 38 -6.00 -4.83 -3.89
N ALA A 39 -7.18 -4.23 -3.68
CA ALA A 39 -7.60 -3.72 -2.37
C ALA A 39 -7.80 -4.83 -1.34
N ALA A 40 -8.33 -5.98 -1.76
CA ALA A 40 -8.45 -7.16 -0.91
C ALA A 40 -7.07 -7.70 -0.53
N GLU A 41 -6.19 -7.89 -1.52
CA GLU A 41 -4.84 -8.39 -1.29
C GLU A 41 -4.02 -7.47 -0.37
N ILE A 42 -4.07 -6.14 -0.55
CA ILE A 42 -3.36 -5.20 0.33
C ILE A 42 -3.89 -5.27 1.78
N ALA A 43 -5.18 -5.58 1.97
CA ALA A 43 -5.72 -5.82 3.31
C ALA A 43 -5.20 -7.13 3.92
N GLU A 44 -5.07 -8.18 3.11
CA GLU A 44 -4.46 -9.44 3.51
C GLU A 44 -2.96 -9.29 3.82
N ASP A 45 -2.23 -8.46 3.08
CA ASP A 45 -0.83 -8.08 3.35
C ASP A 45 -0.68 -7.47 4.74
N ARG A 46 -1.58 -6.54 5.09
CA ARG A 46 -1.59 -5.93 6.43
C ARG A 46 -1.88 -6.98 7.50
N ALA A 47 -2.81 -7.90 7.26
CA ALA A 47 -3.10 -9.00 8.18
C ALA A 47 -1.89 -9.94 8.32
N ALA A 48 -1.17 -10.20 7.24
CA ALA A 48 0.05 -11.00 7.26
C ALA A 48 1.15 -10.33 8.09
N LEU A 49 1.33 -9.01 7.96
CA LEU A 49 2.28 -8.26 8.77
C LEU A 49 1.97 -8.38 10.27
N LEU A 50 0.70 -8.24 10.65
CA LEU A 50 0.26 -8.40 12.04
C LEU A 50 0.54 -9.81 12.57
N ALA A 51 0.30 -10.84 11.75
CA ALA A 51 0.62 -12.21 12.12
C ALA A 51 2.13 -12.40 12.32
N ILE A 52 2.97 -11.92 11.40
CA ILE A 52 4.44 -11.99 11.53
C ILE A 52 4.91 -11.27 12.78
N MET A 53 4.38 -10.07 13.06
CA MET A 53 4.73 -9.35 14.29
C MET A 53 4.38 -10.14 15.55
N ARG A 54 3.22 -10.80 15.58
CA ARG A 54 2.81 -11.67 16.68
C ARG A 54 3.75 -12.86 16.83
N ASP A 55 4.09 -13.54 15.72
CA ASP A 55 4.95 -14.73 15.72
C ASP A 55 6.38 -14.38 16.18
N LEU A 56 6.83 -13.14 15.92
CA LEU A 56 8.09 -12.57 16.42
C LEU A 56 8.01 -12.05 17.87
N GLY A 57 6.83 -12.04 18.50
CA GLY A 57 6.61 -11.48 19.84
C GLY A 57 6.72 -9.94 19.91
N LEU A 58 6.51 -9.25 18.79
CA LEU A 58 6.70 -7.80 18.68
C LEU A 58 5.39 -7.05 18.97
N PRO A 59 5.42 -6.06 19.88
CA PRO A 59 4.23 -5.28 20.20
C PRO A 59 3.82 -4.37 19.04
N VAL A 60 2.51 -4.29 18.80
CA VAL A 60 1.89 -3.31 17.90
C VAL A 60 1.72 -1.98 18.65
N ARG A 61 2.50 -0.98 18.25
CA ARG A 61 2.52 0.36 18.87
C ARG A 61 1.58 1.28 18.10
N ARG A 62 0.46 1.67 18.73
CA ARG A 62 -0.58 2.52 18.12
C ARG A 62 -0.37 4.02 18.30
N TYR A 63 0.53 4.47 19.18
CA TYR A 63 0.60 5.87 19.62
C TYR A 63 1.79 6.63 19.01
N LYS A 64 1.54 7.88 18.59
CA LYS A 64 2.37 8.85 17.81
C LYS A 64 2.23 8.82 16.27
N VAL A 65 1.48 7.87 15.73
CA VAL A 65 1.41 7.53 14.29
C VAL A 65 0.54 8.49 13.44
N VAL A 66 -0.46 9.12 14.04
CA VAL A 66 -1.40 9.99 13.28
C VAL A 66 -0.78 11.34 12.93
N ALA A 67 0.17 11.84 13.73
CA ALA A 67 0.72 13.19 13.55
C ALA A 67 1.80 13.27 12.45
N GLY A 68 2.71 12.28 12.37
CA GLY A 68 3.85 12.33 11.44
C GLY A 68 3.46 12.08 9.98
N TRP A 69 2.69 11.02 9.71
CA TRP A 69 2.28 10.66 8.35
C TRP A 69 1.28 11.66 7.75
N ALA A 70 0.36 12.19 8.57
CA ALA A 70 -0.56 13.22 8.14
C ALA A 70 0.15 14.55 7.86
N ALA A 71 1.21 14.89 8.60
CA ALA A 71 1.98 16.11 8.39
C ALA A 71 2.74 16.11 7.04
N GLU A 72 3.39 15.01 6.67
CA GLU A 72 4.06 14.88 5.35
C GLU A 72 3.05 14.90 4.19
N LYS A 73 1.86 14.33 4.35
CA LYS A 73 0.84 14.28 3.29
C LYS A 73 -0.06 15.52 3.22
N ALA A 74 -0.25 16.26 4.31
CA ALA A 74 -0.97 17.53 4.28
C ALA A 74 -0.25 18.58 3.40
N GLY A 75 1.07 18.47 3.23
CA GLY A 75 1.85 19.32 2.32
C GLY A 75 1.59 19.05 0.83
N LEU A 76 1.32 17.80 0.44
CA LEU A 76 1.09 17.40 -0.96
C LEU A 76 -0.39 17.41 -1.37
N LEU A 77 -1.32 17.42 -0.40
CA LEU A 77 -2.77 17.47 -0.64
C LEU A 77 -3.35 18.89 -0.58
N LYS A 78 -2.54 19.89 -0.23
CA LYS A 78 -2.95 21.30 -0.15
C LYS A 78 -2.57 22.09 -1.39
N THR A 79 -2.85 21.56 -2.58
CA THR A 79 -2.97 22.37 -3.79
C THR A 79 -4.15 21.84 -4.61
N ASN A 80 -5.31 22.47 -4.39
CA ASN A 80 -6.27 22.88 -5.42
C ASN A 80 -7.66 23.03 -4.80
N GLY A 81 -7.90 24.22 -4.25
CA GLY A 81 -9.20 24.68 -3.78
C GLY A 81 -10.19 24.89 -4.92
N ARG A 82 -10.60 23.81 -5.58
CA ARG A 82 -11.79 23.79 -6.45
C ARG A 82 -12.56 22.49 -6.24
N LEU A 83 -13.58 22.62 -5.40
CA LEU A 83 -14.76 21.75 -5.40
C LEU A 83 -15.40 21.82 -6.78
N VAL A 84 -15.43 20.70 -7.51
CA VAL A 84 -16.44 20.21 -8.49
C VAL A 84 -15.74 19.13 -9.34
N SER A 85 -16.10 17.85 -9.11
CA SER A 85 -15.51 16.63 -9.70
C SER A 85 -14.03 16.39 -9.38
N ARG A 86 -13.66 15.13 -9.08
CA ARG A 86 -12.26 14.76 -8.86
C ARG A 86 -11.54 14.90 -10.20
N SER A 87 -10.54 15.79 -10.29
CA SER A 87 -9.77 15.94 -11.53
C SER A 87 -9.14 14.59 -11.91
N PRO A 88 -9.17 14.18 -13.19
CA PRO A 88 -8.47 12.99 -13.69
C PRO A 88 -7.00 12.89 -13.24
N LEU A 89 -6.33 14.04 -13.08
CA LEU A 89 -4.96 14.14 -12.54
C LEU A 89 -4.83 13.60 -11.11
N SER A 90 -5.88 13.73 -10.28
CA SER A 90 -5.94 13.18 -8.92
C SER A 90 -5.83 11.66 -8.90
N THR A 91 -6.33 10.98 -9.95
CA THR A 91 -6.31 9.52 -10.02
C THR A 91 -4.92 9.00 -10.38
N VAL A 92 -4.22 9.66 -11.30
CA VAL A 92 -2.82 9.32 -11.66
C VAL A 92 -1.91 9.42 -10.42
N VAL A 93 -1.97 10.54 -9.70
CA VAL A 93 -1.18 10.76 -8.47
C VAL A 93 -1.57 9.75 -7.38
N GLU A 94 -2.84 9.38 -7.27
CA GLU A 94 -3.26 8.36 -6.30
C GLU A 94 -2.67 6.98 -6.62
N LEU A 95 -2.62 6.60 -7.89
CA LEU A 95 -1.99 5.35 -8.34
C LEU A 95 -0.48 5.37 -8.11
N GLU A 96 0.20 6.50 -8.29
CA GLU A 96 1.63 6.67 -7.95
C GLU A 96 1.91 6.44 -6.47
N VAL A 97 1.10 7.08 -5.61
CA VAL A 97 1.25 6.93 -4.16
C VAL A 97 0.98 5.48 -3.73
N LEU A 98 0.01 4.81 -4.34
CA LEU A 98 -0.25 3.39 -4.08
C LEU A 98 0.88 2.50 -4.57
N GLY A 99 1.43 2.76 -5.76
CA GLY A 99 2.59 2.04 -6.30
C GLY A 99 3.81 2.14 -5.39
N ALA A 100 4.14 3.36 -4.95
CA ALA A 100 5.22 3.59 -3.97
C ALA A 100 4.98 2.88 -2.63
N ALA A 101 3.72 2.84 -2.16
CA ALA A 101 3.38 2.11 -0.93
C ALA A 101 3.54 0.59 -1.09
N VAL A 102 3.19 0.02 -2.25
CA VAL A 102 3.40 -1.40 -2.55
C VAL A 102 4.89 -1.73 -2.60
N GLU A 103 5.72 -0.86 -3.19
CA GLU A 103 7.18 -1.04 -3.19
C GLU A 103 7.77 -0.96 -1.78
N GLY A 104 7.36 0.03 -0.98
CA GLY A 104 7.77 0.12 0.42
C GLY A 104 7.44 -1.14 1.21
N LYS A 105 6.22 -1.68 1.02
CA LYS A 105 5.83 -2.97 1.61
C LYS A 105 6.71 -4.13 1.10
N ALA A 106 6.96 -4.21 -0.21
CA ALA A 106 7.79 -5.27 -0.80
C ALA A 106 9.21 -5.25 -0.23
N ALA A 107 9.81 -4.07 -0.04
CA ALA A 107 11.11 -3.94 0.63
C ALA A 107 11.07 -4.52 2.07
N GLY A 108 9.98 -4.28 2.82
CA GLY A 108 9.75 -4.90 4.12
C GLY A 108 9.73 -6.43 4.07
N TRP A 109 9.06 -6.99 3.06
CA TRP A 109 9.05 -8.44 2.82
C TRP A 109 10.42 -8.99 2.45
N GLN A 110 11.21 -8.29 1.63
CA GLN A 110 12.57 -8.70 1.29
C GLN A 110 13.48 -8.78 2.51
N VAL A 111 13.41 -7.78 3.40
CA VAL A 111 14.17 -7.78 4.66
C VAL A 111 13.78 -8.98 5.52
N LEU A 112 12.48 -9.21 5.72
CA LEU A 112 11.99 -10.36 6.49
C LEU A 112 12.38 -11.68 5.83
N ARG A 113 12.35 -11.76 4.50
CA ARG A 113 12.73 -12.97 3.75
C ARG A 113 14.19 -13.33 3.94
N ARG A 114 15.08 -12.32 3.98
CA ARG A 114 16.49 -12.51 4.27
C ARG A 114 16.73 -12.98 5.70
N LEU A 115 15.96 -12.47 6.66
CA LEU A 115 16.05 -12.88 8.06
C LEU A 115 15.49 -14.28 8.32
N ALA A 116 14.58 -14.77 7.48
CA ALA A 116 14.07 -16.14 7.57
C ALA A 116 15.17 -17.21 7.37
N GLU A 117 16.34 -16.84 6.86
CA GLU A 117 17.50 -17.74 6.77
C GLU A 117 18.12 -18.07 8.13
N THR A 118 17.93 -17.20 9.13
CA THR A 118 18.52 -17.34 10.46
C THR A 118 17.51 -17.33 11.60
N ASP A 119 16.29 -16.83 11.37
CA ASP A 119 15.20 -16.81 12.34
C ASP A 119 14.07 -17.76 11.91
N GLY A 120 14.05 -18.97 12.48
CA GLY A 120 13.06 -20.02 12.16
C GLY A 120 11.61 -19.67 12.52
N ARG A 121 11.33 -18.53 13.15
CA ARG A 121 9.97 -18.03 13.37
C ARG A 121 9.38 -17.40 12.10
N LEU A 122 10.22 -17.07 11.11
CA LEU A 122 9.81 -16.50 9.84
C LEU A 122 9.66 -17.59 8.78
N ASP A 123 8.49 -17.67 8.17
CA ASP A 123 8.21 -18.58 7.06
C ASP A 123 8.69 -17.96 5.73
N ALA A 124 9.80 -18.50 5.21
CA ALA A 124 10.40 -18.08 3.95
C ALA A 124 9.43 -18.23 2.76
N HIS A 125 8.69 -19.33 2.67
CA HIS A 125 7.79 -19.60 1.54
C HIS A 125 6.59 -18.65 1.53
N ARG A 126 6.06 -18.36 2.73
CA ARG A 126 5.02 -17.35 2.90
C ARG A 126 5.51 -15.95 2.47
N LEU A 127 6.76 -15.60 2.82
CA LEU A 127 7.35 -14.32 2.42
C LEU A 127 7.58 -14.23 0.90
N ASP A 128 7.97 -15.32 0.25
CA ASP A 128 8.08 -15.40 -1.21
C ASP A 128 6.70 -15.17 -1.87
N THR A 129 5.64 -15.78 -1.34
CA THR A 129 4.25 -15.53 -1.80
C THR A 129 3.84 -14.07 -1.66
N LEU A 130 4.21 -13.41 -0.54
CA LEU A 130 3.93 -12.00 -0.29
C LEU A 130 4.67 -11.09 -1.28
N LEU A 131 5.90 -11.45 -1.66
CA LEU A 131 6.69 -10.73 -2.66
C LEU A 131 6.10 -10.84 -4.06
N GLU A 132 5.72 -12.05 -4.48
CA GLU A 132 5.06 -12.27 -5.76
C GLU A 132 3.73 -11.50 -5.85
N ARG A 133 2.96 -11.50 -4.76
CA ARG A 133 1.72 -10.73 -4.68
C ARG A 133 1.99 -9.23 -4.80
N ALA A 134 2.98 -8.70 -4.10
CA ALA A 134 3.37 -7.29 -4.22
C ALA A 134 3.79 -6.93 -5.67
N ALA A 135 4.49 -7.82 -6.36
CA ALA A 135 4.85 -7.63 -7.77
C ALA A 135 3.61 -7.55 -8.69
N ARG A 136 2.62 -8.43 -8.49
CA ARG A 136 1.35 -8.39 -9.24
C ARG A 136 0.57 -7.10 -8.98
N GLN A 137 0.42 -6.71 -7.72
CA GLN A 137 -0.26 -5.46 -7.33
C GLN A 137 0.40 -4.25 -8.00
N ARG A 138 1.73 -4.17 -7.94
CA ARG A 138 2.49 -3.10 -8.58
C ARG A 138 2.25 -3.04 -10.08
N LYS A 139 2.29 -4.19 -10.76
CA LYS A 139 2.01 -4.27 -12.19
C LYS A 139 0.62 -3.72 -12.51
N THR A 140 -0.42 -4.15 -11.79
CA THR A 140 -1.78 -3.64 -12.00
C THR A 140 -1.88 -2.13 -11.79
N LEU A 141 -1.29 -1.61 -10.71
CA LEU A 141 -1.31 -0.18 -10.41
C LEU A 141 -0.58 0.64 -11.49
N GLU A 142 0.57 0.15 -11.96
CA GLU A 142 1.37 0.79 -13.01
C GLU A 142 0.65 0.80 -14.36
N ASP A 143 0.10 -0.33 -14.78
CA ASP A 143 -0.65 -0.44 -16.03
C ASP A 143 -1.83 0.56 -16.06
N TRP A 144 -2.55 0.69 -14.95
CA TRP A 144 -3.63 1.68 -14.82
C TRP A 144 -3.13 3.12 -14.73
N ARG A 145 -2.00 3.36 -14.06
CA ARG A 145 -1.41 4.68 -13.95
C ARG A 145 -1.03 5.21 -15.34
N VAL A 146 -0.36 4.39 -16.14
CA VAL A 146 0.04 4.74 -17.51
C VAL A 146 -1.17 4.99 -18.39
N ARG A 147 -2.19 4.10 -18.36
CA ARG A 147 -3.44 4.30 -19.12
C ARG A 147 -4.11 5.63 -18.78
N ARG A 148 -4.28 5.93 -17.49
CA ARG A 148 -4.87 7.20 -17.04
C ARG A 148 -4.00 8.40 -17.39
N ALA A 149 -2.67 8.30 -17.33
CA ALA A 149 -1.79 9.38 -17.72
C ALA A 149 -1.93 9.71 -19.21
N VAL A 150 -1.98 8.70 -20.08
CA VAL A 150 -2.20 8.89 -21.53
C VAL A 150 -3.54 9.58 -21.80
N GLU A 151 -4.61 9.19 -21.12
CA GLU A 151 -5.93 9.84 -21.29
C GLU A 151 -6.00 11.29 -20.78
N VAL A 152 -5.12 11.67 -19.86
CA VAL A 152 -5.12 13.02 -19.26
C VAL A 152 -4.17 13.97 -19.99
N PHE A 153 -3.06 13.46 -20.50
CA PHE A 153 -1.99 14.26 -21.11
C PHE A 153 -1.87 14.10 -22.63
N GLY A 154 -2.52 13.09 -23.22
CA GLY A 154 -2.62 12.88 -24.67
C GLY A 154 -3.84 13.57 -25.25
#